data_AF-A0A3B5BH37-F1
#
_entry.id   AF-A0A3B5BH37-F1
#
_cell.length_a   1.000
_cell.length_b   1.000
_cell.length_c   1.000
_cell.angle_alpha   90.00
_cell.angle_beta   90.00
_cell.angle_gamma   90.00
#
_symmetry.space_group_name_H-M   'P 1'
#
loop_
_entity.id
_entity.type
_entity.pdbx_description
1 polymer ?
#
loop_
_entity_poly.entity_id
_entity_poly.type
_entity_poly.pdbx_seq_one_letter_code
_entity_poly.pdbx_strand_id
1 'polypeptide(L)'
;MMASSYNAKEEDGHHSGATSHGGAGAVKSKKPDNTAFKQQRLPAWQPILTAGTVLPAFFVIGLIFIPIGIGLYVTSNNIKEFEVDYTGVDVDSPCYTCAMNFSWNNTLPCTCSVDFTLEQPFESNVFMYYGLSNFYQNHRRYVKSRDDSQLNGDRSALTNPSKECEPYRTSEGVPIAPCGAIANSLFNDTLDLFHIDSNGSRNAINLVKKGIAWWTDKHVKFRNPGGNSNITLAFQGTAKPVNWRKPVFELDPSDPENNGFINEDFIVWMRTAALPTFRKLYRIIQKKSSTTPTLPSGKYTLEITYNYPVLSFDGRKRMILSTISWMGGKNPFLGIAYITVGSICFFLGVVLLIIHHKYDTRNNSADIPN
;
A
#
# COMPACT_ATOMS: atom_id res chain seq x y z
N MET A 1 41.83 6.70 9.99
CA MET A 1 41.53 5.27 10.10
C MET A 1 42.83 4.50 9.87
N MET A 2 43.37 3.87 10.90
CA MET A 2 44.47 2.92 10.79
C MET A 2 43.91 1.60 11.31
N ALA A 3 43.52 0.71 10.40
CA ALA A 3 43.26 -0.67 10.74
C ALA A 3 44.62 -1.34 10.94
N SER A 4 45.01 -1.58 12.18
CA SER A 4 46.14 -2.45 12.48
C SER A 4 45.68 -3.88 12.21
N SER A 5 46.20 -4.47 11.13
CA SER A 5 46.09 -5.88 10.82
C SER A 5 46.81 -6.69 11.91
N TYR A 6 46.07 -7.50 12.66
CA TYR A 6 46.66 -8.52 13.52
C TYR A 6 46.09 -9.90 13.21
N ASN A 7 47.02 -10.84 13.04
CA ASN A 7 46.82 -12.21 12.64
C ASN A 7 45.92 -12.97 13.62
N ALA A 8 44.85 -13.55 13.09
CA ALA A 8 44.07 -14.59 13.74
C ALA A 8 44.89 -15.89 13.75
N LYS A 9 45.62 -16.16 14.83
CA LYS A 9 46.16 -17.49 15.14
C LYS A 9 46.33 -17.61 16.64
N GLU A 10 45.27 -18.07 17.30
CA GLU A 10 45.31 -18.83 18.55
C GLU A 10 43.87 -19.33 18.81
N GLU A 11 43.38 -20.18 17.91
CA GLU A 11 42.37 -21.17 18.27
C GLU A 11 43.10 -22.34 18.94
N ASP A 12 43.28 -22.28 20.25
CA ASP A 12 43.59 -23.48 21.04
C ASP A 12 42.35 -23.87 21.85
N GLY A 13 41.37 -24.43 21.13
CA GLY A 13 40.36 -25.29 21.71
C GLY A 13 40.97 -26.66 22.01
N HIS A 14 41.65 -26.80 23.16
CA HIS A 14 41.98 -28.11 23.71
C HIS A 14 40.94 -28.52 24.75
N HIS A 15 39.88 -29.19 24.28
CA HIS A 15 39.15 -30.15 25.10
C HIS A 15 39.82 -31.52 24.94
N SER A 16 40.69 -31.86 25.87
CA SER A 16 41.03 -33.26 26.12
C SER A 16 39.81 -33.94 26.73
N GLY A 17 39.07 -34.66 25.89
CA GLY A 17 38.15 -35.69 26.33
C GLY A 17 38.93 -36.70 27.18
N ALA A 18 38.57 -36.78 28.45
CA ALA A 18 39.14 -37.71 29.39
C ALA A 18 38.81 -39.16 28.97
N THR A 19 39.77 -39.86 28.40
CA THR A 19 39.84 -41.32 28.54
C THR A 19 40.50 -41.64 29.87
N SER A 20 39.76 -42.35 30.69
CA SER A 20 40.16 -42.82 32.01
C SER A 20 41.39 -43.72 31.92
N HIS A 21 42.47 -43.36 32.63
CA HIS A 21 43.22 -44.30 33.48
C HIS A 21 44.22 -43.58 34.38
N GLY A 22 44.09 -43.84 35.69
CA GLY A 22 45.21 -43.95 36.64
C GLY A 22 45.87 -42.67 37.16
N GLY A 23 45.63 -42.35 38.45
CA GLY A 23 46.67 -41.80 39.33
C GLY A 23 46.52 -40.32 39.77
N ALA A 24 46.41 -40.16 41.10
CA ALA A 24 46.74 -38.99 41.92
C ALA A 24 46.12 -37.61 41.59
N GLY A 25 45.05 -37.27 42.34
CA GLY A 25 44.79 -35.92 42.85
C GLY A 25 44.87 -34.74 41.87
N ALA A 26 43.99 -34.71 40.86
CA ALA A 26 43.79 -33.49 40.08
C ALA A 26 43.23 -32.38 41.00
N VAL A 27 44.09 -31.42 41.36
CA VAL A 27 43.72 -30.26 42.17
C VAL A 27 42.60 -29.51 41.44
N LYS A 28 41.40 -29.46 42.03
CA LYS A 28 40.28 -28.65 41.51
C LYS A 28 40.68 -27.18 41.57
N SER A 29 41.18 -26.67 40.46
CA SER A 29 41.51 -25.26 40.30
C SER A 29 40.24 -24.43 40.42
N LYS A 30 40.23 -23.45 41.32
CA LYS A 30 39.17 -22.42 41.42
C LYS A 30 39.40 -21.26 40.44
N LYS A 31 40.39 -21.38 39.54
CA LYS A 31 40.71 -20.32 38.59
C LYS A 31 39.63 -20.29 37.50
N PRO A 32 39.02 -19.13 37.22
CA PRO A 32 38.05 -19.02 36.14
C PRO A 32 38.73 -19.29 34.79
N ASP A 33 37.97 -19.89 33.88
CA ASP A 33 38.45 -20.24 32.54
C ASP A 33 38.94 -18.98 31.80
N ASN A 34 40.16 -19.05 31.28
CA ASN A 34 40.83 -17.93 30.63
C ASN A 34 40.49 -17.86 29.13
N THR A 35 39.20 -17.80 28.80
CA THR A 35 38.74 -17.59 27.42
C THR A 35 38.34 -16.14 27.18
N ALA A 36 38.51 -15.64 25.95
CA ALA A 36 38.20 -14.24 25.61
C ALA A 36 36.74 -13.85 25.95
N PHE A 37 35.80 -14.79 25.81
CA PHE A 37 34.41 -14.61 26.20
C PHE A 37 34.24 -14.46 27.72
N LYS A 38 34.77 -15.40 28.52
CA LYS A 38 34.60 -15.41 29.98
C LYS A 38 35.39 -14.29 30.68
N GLN A 39 36.47 -13.82 30.06
CA GLN A 39 37.30 -12.73 30.55
C GLN A 39 36.87 -11.35 30.02
N GLN A 40 35.81 -11.28 29.21
CA GLN A 40 35.29 -10.05 28.60
C GLN A 40 36.34 -9.30 27.75
N ARG A 41 37.19 -10.04 27.04
CA ARG A 41 38.25 -9.52 26.15
C ARG A 41 37.95 -9.81 24.68
N LEU A 42 36.67 -9.92 24.33
CA LEU A 42 36.27 -10.06 22.93
C LEU A 42 36.73 -8.81 22.16
N PRO A 43 37.18 -8.98 20.90
CA PRO A 43 37.45 -7.85 20.05
C PRO A 43 36.16 -7.04 19.87
N ALA A 44 36.19 -5.78 20.26
CA ALA A 44 35.04 -4.89 20.19
C ALA A 44 35.46 -3.59 19.49
N TRP A 45 34.59 -3.11 18.60
CA TRP A 45 34.71 -1.77 18.06
C TRP A 45 34.05 -0.80 19.04
N GLN A 46 34.85 0.12 19.60
CA GLN A 46 34.39 1.10 20.59
C GLN A 46 34.53 2.52 20.01
N PRO A 47 33.60 2.96 19.14
CA PRO A 47 33.67 4.29 18.55
C PRO A 47 33.39 5.36 19.60
N ILE A 48 34.38 6.24 19.83
CA ILE A 48 34.21 7.42 20.67
C ILE A 48 33.70 8.55 19.77
N LEU A 49 32.42 8.92 19.96
CA LEU A 49 31.77 9.99 19.20
C LEU A 49 32.24 11.36 19.69
N THR A 50 33.36 11.83 19.16
CA THR A 50 33.84 13.20 19.37
C THR A 50 33.28 14.13 18.30
N ALA A 51 33.24 15.43 18.58
CA ALA A 51 32.78 16.43 17.62
C ALA A 51 33.50 16.30 16.25
N GLY A 52 34.83 16.16 16.23
CA GLY A 52 35.59 15.95 14.99
C GLY A 52 35.19 14.72 14.18
N THR A 53 34.61 13.68 14.81
CA THR A 53 34.10 12.48 14.11
C THR A 53 32.64 12.60 13.67
N VAL A 54 31.81 13.35 14.41
CA VAL A 54 30.37 13.47 14.14
C VAL A 54 30.06 14.62 13.17
N LEU A 55 30.84 15.70 13.20
CA LEU A 55 30.63 16.87 12.34
C LEU A 55 30.61 16.52 10.84
N PRO A 56 31.58 15.76 10.29
CA PRO A 56 31.55 15.38 8.88
C PRO A 56 30.28 14.61 8.51
N ALA A 57 29.77 13.76 9.43
CA ALA A 57 28.56 12.99 9.18
C ALA A 57 27.32 13.88 8.98
N PHE A 58 27.17 14.96 9.76
CA PHE A 58 26.07 15.92 9.59
C PHE A 58 26.09 16.60 8.21
N PHE A 59 27.27 17.04 7.76
CA PHE A 59 27.43 17.65 6.43
C PHE A 59 27.18 16.64 5.31
N VAL A 60 27.71 15.42 5.42
CA VAL A 60 27.50 14.36 4.42
C VAL A 60 26.02 14.00 4.31
N ILE A 61 25.32 13.81 5.43
CA ILE A 61 23.87 13.53 5.43
C ILE A 61 23.11 14.68 4.78
N GLY A 62 23.39 15.93 5.15
CA GLY A 62 22.73 17.11 4.56
C GLY A 62 22.96 17.21 3.04
N LEU A 63 24.22 17.10 2.60
CA LEU A 63 24.59 17.19 1.18
C LEU A 63 24.05 16.05 0.32
N ILE A 64 23.77 14.88 0.91
CA ILE A 64 23.13 13.76 0.20
C ILE A 64 21.60 13.90 0.22
N PHE A 65 21.01 14.24 1.37
CA PHE A 65 19.55 14.23 1.52
C PHE A 65 18.88 15.38 0.78
N ILE A 66 19.51 16.55 0.68
CA ILE A 66 18.94 17.70 -0.05
C ILE A 66 18.74 17.39 -1.55
N PRO A 67 19.77 16.98 -2.33
CA PRO A 67 19.58 16.69 -3.75
C PRO A 67 18.65 15.49 -3.99
N ILE A 68 18.70 14.45 -3.14
CA ILE A 68 17.74 13.34 -3.19
C ILE A 68 16.32 13.88 -2.98
N GLY A 69 16.11 14.68 -1.94
CA GLY A 69 14.81 15.26 -1.62
C GLY A 69 14.26 16.15 -2.74
N ILE A 70 15.11 16.95 -3.39
CA ILE A 70 14.74 17.74 -4.57
C ILE A 70 14.32 16.82 -5.73
N GLY A 71 15.11 15.78 -6.02
CA GLY A 71 14.78 14.81 -7.08
C GLY A 71 13.44 14.11 -6.84
N LEU A 72 13.19 13.68 -5.60
CA LEU A 72 11.92 13.06 -5.20
C LEU A 72 10.74 14.04 -5.30
N TYR A 73 10.94 15.29 -4.86
CA TYR A 73 9.93 16.34 -4.91
C TYR A 73 9.53 16.68 -6.35
N VAL A 74 10.51 16.90 -7.24
CA VAL A 74 10.27 17.19 -8.66
C VAL A 74 9.58 16.00 -9.34
N THR A 75 10.07 14.78 -9.12
CA THR A 75 9.47 13.56 -9.68
C THR A 75 8.00 13.44 -9.27
N SER A 76 7.69 13.69 -7.99
CA SER A 76 6.30 13.67 -7.50
C SER A 76 5.44 14.79 -8.11
N ASN A 77 5.97 16.00 -8.27
CA ASN A 77 5.19 17.14 -8.79
C ASN A 77 4.96 17.09 -10.31
N ASN A 78 5.82 16.38 -11.04
CA ASN A 78 5.63 16.14 -12.47
C ASN A 78 4.47 15.17 -12.77
N ILE A 79 3.99 14.42 -11.76
CA ILE A 79 2.83 13.54 -11.88
C ILE A 79 1.57 14.38 -12.11
N LYS A 80 0.82 14.02 -13.14
CA LYS A 80 -0.47 14.64 -13.47
C LYS A 80 -1.56 13.87 -12.77
N GLU A 81 -2.36 14.58 -11.99
CA GLU A 81 -3.49 14.02 -11.25
C GLU A 81 -4.68 14.94 -11.42
N PHE A 82 -5.83 14.36 -11.72
CA PHE A 82 -7.13 15.01 -11.79
C PHE A 82 -8.10 14.26 -10.89
N GLU A 83 -8.89 14.99 -10.11
CA GLU A 83 -9.86 14.45 -9.17
C GLU A 83 -11.21 15.14 -9.37
N VAL A 84 -12.29 14.36 -9.41
CA VAL A 84 -13.66 14.86 -9.48
C VAL A 84 -14.53 14.15 -8.44
N ASP A 85 -15.20 14.93 -7.60
CA ASP A 85 -16.21 14.44 -6.67
C ASP A 85 -17.54 14.26 -7.41
N TYR A 86 -18.15 13.08 -7.26
CA TYR A 86 -19.45 12.76 -7.87
C TYR A 86 -20.46 12.31 -6.80
N THR A 87 -20.25 12.68 -5.54
CA THR A 87 -21.08 12.24 -4.41
C THR A 87 -22.53 12.69 -4.57
N GLY A 88 -22.77 13.92 -5.06
CA GLY A 88 -24.10 14.49 -5.18
C GLY A 88 -24.62 15.11 -3.88
N VAL A 89 -23.77 15.82 -3.12
CA VAL A 89 -24.17 16.49 -1.87
C VAL A 89 -24.89 17.81 -2.13
N ASP A 90 -24.38 18.58 -3.08
CA ASP A 90 -24.95 19.88 -3.45
C ASP A 90 -26.12 19.72 -4.42
N VAL A 91 -27.15 20.56 -4.28
CA VAL A 91 -28.38 20.51 -5.12
C VAL A 91 -28.05 20.73 -6.60
N ASP A 92 -27.02 21.51 -6.89
CA ASP A 92 -26.55 21.80 -8.24
C ASP A 92 -25.72 20.66 -8.85
N SER A 93 -25.39 19.63 -8.06
CA SER A 93 -24.60 18.50 -8.55
C SER A 93 -25.42 17.62 -9.51
N PRO A 94 -24.87 17.21 -10.66
CA PRO A 94 -25.55 16.32 -11.60
C PRO A 94 -25.98 14.97 -10.98
N CYS A 95 -25.33 14.55 -9.90
CA CYS A 95 -25.60 13.29 -9.20
C CYS A 95 -26.49 13.44 -7.95
N TYR A 96 -26.99 14.65 -7.65
CA TYR A 96 -27.80 14.92 -6.46
C TYR A 96 -29.07 14.07 -6.40
N THR A 97 -29.78 13.94 -7.52
CA THR A 97 -31.01 13.14 -7.62
C THR A 97 -30.77 11.67 -7.32
N CYS A 98 -29.67 11.09 -7.82
CA CYS A 98 -29.27 9.72 -7.53
C CYS A 98 -28.88 9.52 -6.06
N ALA A 99 -28.23 10.52 -5.46
CA ALA A 99 -27.78 10.44 -4.09
C ALA A 99 -28.95 10.52 -3.09
N MET A 100 -29.94 11.40 -3.34
CA MET A 100 -31.14 11.56 -2.50
C MET A 100 -32.15 10.42 -2.64
N ASN A 101 -32.39 9.94 -3.87
CA ASN A 101 -33.40 8.92 -4.15
C ASN A 101 -32.86 7.49 -4.04
N PHE A 102 -31.72 7.29 -3.38
CA PHE A 102 -31.15 5.96 -3.23
C PHE A 102 -32.06 5.08 -2.36
N SER A 103 -32.48 3.94 -2.91
CA SER A 103 -33.23 2.92 -2.19
C SER A 103 -32.65 1.54 -2.48
N TRP A 104 -32.46 0.74 -1.42
CA TRP A 104 -31.97 -0.64 -1.52
C TRP A 104 -32.89 -1.54 -2.34
N ASN A 105 -34.18 -1.21 -2.43
CA ASN A 105 -35.19 -1.97 -3.16
C ASN A 105 -35.42 -1.48 -4.59
N ASN A 106 -34.77 -0.39 -5.01
CA ASN A 106 -34.97 0.13 -6.37
C ASN A 106 -34.25 -0.78 -7.37
N THR A 107 -35.00 -1.36 -8.29
CA THR A 107 -34.50 -2.25 -9.33
C THR A 107 -33.87 -1.48 -10.49
N LEU A 108 -34.21 -0.19 -10.66
CA LEU A 108 -33.68 0.64 -11.73
C LEU A 108 -32.35 1.28 -11.30
N PRO A 109 -31.26 1.09 -12.05
CA PRO A 109 -30.01 1.78 -11.80
C PRO A 109 -30.17 3.28 -12.05
N CYS A 110 -29.75 4.13 -11.11
CA CYS A 110 -29.69 5.57 -11.32
C CYS A 110 -28.38 5.92 -12.02
N THR A 111 -28.44 6.67 -13.11
CA THR A 111 -27.26 7.15 -13.82
C THR A 111 -27.16 8.67 -13.74
N CYS A 112 -25.94 9.17 -13.53
CA CYS A 112 -25.63 10.59 -13.61
C CYS A 112 -24.38 10.81 -14.47
N SER A 113 -24.27 11.98 -15.08
CA SER A 113 -23.13 12.36 -15.91
C SER A 113 -22.46 13.60 -15.35
N VAL A 114 -21.13 13.55 -15.19
CA VAL A 114 -20.33 14.67 -14.71
C VAL A 114 -19.36 15.08 -15.82
N ASP A 115 -19.54 16.29 -16.33
CA ASP A 115 -18.67 16.86 -17.35
C ASP A 115 -17.48 17.58 -16.70
N PHE A 116 -16.30 17.38 -17.25
CA PHE A 116 -15.07 18.03 -16.80
C PHE A 116 -14.10 18.28 -17.95
N THR A 117 -13.10 19.13 -17.70
CA THR A 117 -12.07 19.45 -18.71
C THR A 117 -10.69 19.13 -18.16
N LEU A 118 -9.89 18.40 -18.93
CA LEU A 118 -8.48 18.20 -18.64
C LEU A 118 -7.67 19.32 -19.28
N GLU A 119 -7.04 20.17 -18.47
CA GLU A 119 -6.22 21.29 -18.94
C GLU A 119 -4.91 20.82 -19.60
N GLN A 120 -4.35 19.72 -19.11
CA GLN A 120 -3.07 19.19 -19.54
C GLN A 120 -3.22 17.75 -20.05
N PRO A 121 -2.48 17.36 -21.09
CA PRO A 121 -2.51 16.00 -21.60
C PRO A 121 -1.80 15.02 -20.66
N PHE A 122 -2.25 13.77 -20.66
CA PHE A 122 -1.63 12.67 -19.94
C PHE A 122 -0.85 11.79 -20.93
N GLU A 123 0.47 11.86 -20.87
CA GLU A 123 1.37 11.28 -21.88
C GLU A 123 1.73 9.80 -21.68
N SER A 124 1.49 9.27 -20.48
CA SER A 124 1.87 7.91 -20.07
C SER A 124 0.63 7.06 -19.79
N ASN A 125 0.81 5.82 -19.32
CA ASN A 125 -0.31 5.02 -18.84
C ASN A 125 -1.05 5.78 -17.73
N VAL A 126 -2.37 5.86 -17.85
CA VAL A 126 -3.21 6.54 -16.87
C VAL A 126 -3.94 5.50 -16.03
N PHE A 127 -3.95 5.73 -14.73
CA PHE A 127 -4.59 4.87 -13.76
C PHE A 127 -5.83 5.58 -13.23
N MET A 128 -6.98 4.94 -13.39
CA MET A 128 -8.26 5.43 -12.91
C MET A 128 -8.55 4.79 -11.56
N TYR A 129 -8.74 5.59 -10.52
CA TYR A 129 -9.08 5.15 -9.18
C TYR A 129 -10.47 5.64 -8.79
N TYR A 130 -11.19 4.85 -8.01
CA TYR A 130 -12.25 5.39 -7.18
C TYR A 130 -11.69 5.70 -5.78
N GLY A 131 -12.10 6.83 -5.23
CA GLY A 131 -11.77 7.25 -3.88
C GLY A 131 -13.00 7.28 -3.00
N LEU A 132 -12.84 6.77 -1.78
CA LEU A 132 -13.84 6.86 -0.72
C LEU A 132 -13.24 7.65 0.44
N SER A 133 -14.07 8.45 1.08
CA SER A 133 -13.74 9.16 2.32
C SER A 133 -14.75 8.83 3.40
N ASN A 134 -14.32 8.99 4.65
CA ASN A 134 -15.09 8.62 5.84
C ASN A 134 -15.55 7.14 5.86
N PHE A 135 -14.78 6.24 5.25
CA PHE A 135 -15.08 4.81 5.22
C PHE A 135 -13.97 4.00 5.93
N TYR A 136 -14.25 3.56 7.15
CA TYR A 136 -13.23 2.97 8.06
C TYR A 136 -12.98 1.48 7.81
N GLN A 137 -12.29 1.13 6.71
CA GLN A 137 -11.87 -0.25 6.44
C GLN A 137 -10.92 -0.82 7.48
N ASN A 138 -10.23 0.02 8.25
CA ASN A 138 -9.25 -0.36 9.27
C ASN A 138 -9.89 -0.72 10.62
N HIS A 139 -11.21 -0.63 10.77
CA HIS A 139 -11.88 -1.00 12.00
C HIS A 139 -11.67 -2.50 12.32
N ARG A 140 -11.26 -2.84 13.56
CA ARG A 140 -10.87 -4.21 13.95
C ARG A 140 -11.90 -5.28 13.57
N ARG A 141 -13.18 -5.03 13.83
CA ARG A 141 -14.26 -5.99 13.49
C ARG A 141 -14.48 -6.13 11.99
N TYR A 142 -14.25 -5.05 11.23
CA TYR A 142 -14.38 -5.07 9.77
C TYR A 142 -13.23 -5.88 9.15
N VAL A 143 -11.98 -5.58 9.52
CA VAL A 143 -10.77 -6.28 9.01
C VAL A 143 -10.80 -7.78 9.30
N LYS A 144 -11.28 -8.17 10.48
CA LYS A 144 -11.40 -9.58 10.88
C LYS A 144 -12.52 -10.33 10.16
N SER A 145 -13.54 -9.63 9.66
CA SER A 145 -14.74 -10.25 9.10
C SER A 145 -14.53 -10.71 7.66
N ARG A 146 -13.79 -11.82 7.52
CA ARG A 146 -13.53 -12.57 6.28
C ARG A 146 -13.06 -13.99 6.62
N ASP A 147 -13.09 -14.88 5.63
CA ASP A 147 -12.52 -16.23 5.73
C ASP A 147 -11.47 -16.43 4.62
N ASP A 148 -10.19 -16.41 4.98
CA ASP A 148 -9.09 -16.56 4.01
C ASP A 148 -9.03 -17.98 3.42
N SER A 149 -9.50 -19.03 4.12
CA SER A 149 -9.59 -20.39 3.57
C SER A 149 -10.70 -20.49 2.52
N GLN A 150 -11.85 -19.85 2.77
CA GLN A 150 -12.94 -19.77 1.80
C GLN A 150 -12.47 -19.03 0.53
N LEU A 151 -11.81 -17.88 0.68
CA LEU A 151 -11.32 -17.07 -0.43
C LEU A 151 -10.20 -17.75 -1.23
N ASN A 152 -9.49 -18.69 -0.60
CA ASN A 152 -8.52 -19.56 -1.26
C ASN A 152 -9.15 -20.83 -1.89
N GLY A 153 -10.48 -20.94 -1.92
CA GLY A 153 -11.21 -21.99 -2.61
C GLY A 153 -11.33 -23.32 -1.87
N ASP A 154 -11.12 -23.35 -0.55
CA ASP A 154 -11.33 -24.55 0.26
C ASP A 154 -12.83 -24.92 0.32
N ARG A 155 -13.17 -26.13 -0.12
CA ARG A 155 -14.54 -26.65 -0.14
C ARG A 155 -15.14 -26.80 1.27
N SER A 156 -14.31 -27.08 2.28
CA SER A 156 -14.77 -27.20 3.66
C SER A 156 -15.17 -25.82 4.23
N ALA A 157 -14.36 -24.80 3.98
CA ALA A 157 -14.64 -23.42 4.36
C ALA A 157 -15.78 -22.79 3.54
N LEU A 158 -16.06 -23.30 2.33
CA LEU A 158 -17.20 -22.87 1.52
C LEU A 158 -18.54 -23.25 2.14
N THR A 159 -18.64 -24.47 2.70
CA THR A 159 -19.87 -24.98 3.34
C THR A 159 -19.98 -24.55 4.80
N ASN A 160 -18.86 -24.42 5.50
CA ASN A 160 -18.81 -24.00 6.90
C ASN A 160 -17.78 -22.89 7.10
N PRO A 161 -18.08 -21.64 6.68
CA PRO A 161 -17.16 -20.52 6.82
C PRO A 161 -16.84 -20.21 8.28
N SER A 162 -15.73 -19.51 8.51
CA SER A 162 -15.24 -19.08 9.82
C SER A 162 -16.27 -18.25 10.60
N LYS A 163 -16.22 -18.37 11.93
CA LYS A 163 -17.03 -17.57 12.86
C LYS A 163 -16.68 -16.08 12.83
N GLU A 164 -15.46 -15.73 12.41
CA GLU A 164 -15.05 -14.32 12.29
C GLU A 164 -15.89 -13.55 11.25
N CYS A 165 -16.53 -14.25 10.31
CA CYS A 165 -17.44 -13.65 9.33
C CYS A 165 -18.78 -13.16 9.91
N GLU A 166 -19.09 -13.41 11.18
CA GLU A 166 -20.35 -12.95 11.79
C GLU A 166 -20.50 -11.42 11.76
N PRO A 167 -21.69 -10.89 11.44
CA PRO A 167 -22.96 -11.60 11.19
C PRO A 167 -23.14 -12.13 9.75
N TYR A 168 -22.23 -11.78 8.82
CA TYR A 168 -22.33 -12.10 7.39
C TYR A 168 -21.79 -13.50 7.03
N ARG A 169 -22.06 -14.48 7.90
CA ARG A 169 -21.61 -15.86 7.74
C ARG A 169 -22.63 -16.72 7.00
N THR A 170 -23.91 -16.51 7.29
CA THR A 170 -25.04 -17.28 6.75
C THR A 170 -26.20 -16.34 6.44
N SER A 171 -26.98 -16.66 5.41
CA SER A 171 -28.24 -16.01 5.07
C SER A 171 -29.32 -17.09 4.99
N GLU A 172 -30.40 -16.96 5.74
CA GLU A 172 -31.53 -17.92 5.72
C GLU A 172 -31.11 -19.40 5.92
N GLY A 173 -30.08 -19.63 6.75
CA GLY A 173 -29.55 -20.97 7.03
C GLY A 173 -28.54 -21.49 5.99
N VAL A 174 -28.27 -20.75 4.91
CA VAL A 174 -27.30 -21.10 3.87
C VAL A 174 -25.99 -20.32 4.07
N PRO A 175 -24.80 -20.94 3.94
CA PRO A 175 -23.53 -20.22 4.05
C PRO A 175 -23.36 -19.20 2.92
N ILE A 176 -22.83 -18.02 3.26
CA ILE A 176 -22.57 -16.95 2.29
C ILE A 176 -21.19 -17.15 1.65
N ALA A 177 -21.11 -17.01 0.32
CA ALA A 177 -19.85 -17.00 -0.42
C ALA A 177 -19.78 -15.77 -1.34
N PRO A 178 -18.85 -14.82 -1.13
CA PRO A 178 -17.89 -14.71 -0.01
C PRO A 178 -18.52 -14.23 1.31
N CYS A 179 -18.14 -14.80 2.45
CA CYS A 179 -18.61 -14.35 3.76
C CYS A 179 -17.88 -13.09 4.25
N GLY A 180 -18.51 -12.38 5.19
CA GLY A 180 -17.89 -11.32 5.96
C GLY A 180 -18.22 -9.89 5.52
N ALA A 181 -17.99 -8.94 6.42
CA ALA A 181 -18.36 -7.54 6.25
C ALA A 181 -17.61 -6.88 5.09
N ILE A 182 -16.34 -7.25 4.89
CA ILE A 182 -15.50 -6.69 3.82
C ILE A 182 -16.14 -6.98 2.48
N ALA A 183 -16.44 -8.25 2.21
CA ALA A 183 -17.01 -8.65 0.93
C ALA A 183 -18.43 -8.10 0.77
N ASN A 184 -19.25 -8.13 1.82
CA ASN A 184 -20.62 -7.64 1.76
C ASN A 184 -20.72 -6.16 1.34
N SER A 185 -19.79 -5.30 1.77
CA SER A 185 -19.76 -3.88 1.37
C SER A 185 -18.93 -3.61 0.11
N LEU A 186 -18.84 -4.54 -0.84
CA LEU A 186 -18.14 -4.35 -2.11
C LEU A 186 -18.61 -3.07 -2.84
N PHE A 187 -17.66 -2.25 -3.27
CA PHE A 187 -17.93 -1.09 -4.11
C PHE A 187 -18.52 -1.53 -5.45
N ASN A 188 -19.65 -0.93 -5.84
CA ASN A 188 -20.48 -1.41 -6.96
C ASN A 188 -21.00 -0.29 -7.88
N ASP A 189 -20.43 0.92 -7.82
CA ASP A 189 -20.67 1.91 -8.88
C ASP A 189 -19.94 1.49 -10.16
N THR A 190 -20.55 1.77 -11.31
CA THR A 190 -19.90 1.62 -12.62
C THR A 190 -19.48 3.00 -13.11
N LEU A 191 -18.21 3.16 -13.45
CA LEU A 191 -17.65 4.41 -13.95
C LEU A 191 -17.19 4.22 -15.39
N ASP A 192 -17.80 4.95 -16.32
CA ASP A 192 -17.45 4.93 -17.75
C ASP A 192 -17.00 6.32 -18.19
N LEU A 193 -15.95 6.37 -19.01
CA LEU A 193 -15.28 7.61 -19.37
C LEU A 193 -15.37 7.88 -20.87
N PHE A 194 -15.80 9.08 -21.23
CA PHE A 194 -15.96 9.50 -22.62
C PHE A 194 -15.17 10.78 -22.90
N HIS A 195 -14.49 10.82 -24.05
CA HIS A 195 -13.90 12.03 -24.62
C HIS A 195 -14.91 12.72 -25.53
N ILE A 196 -15.04 14.04 -25.40
CA ILE A 196 -15.90 14.86 -26.26
C ILE A 196 -15.02 15.52 -27.33
N ASP A 197 -15.23 15.16 -28.59
CA ASP A 197 -14.52 15.77 -29.70
C ASP A 197 -15.00 17.20 -29.98
N SER A 198 -14.24 17.95 -30.77
CA SER A 198 -14.62 19.31 -31.23
C SER A 198 -15.96 19.36 -31.95
N ASN A 199 -16.41 18.24 -32.53
CA ASN A 199 -17.70 18.11 -33.21
C ASN A 199 -18.87 17.76 -32.25
N GLY A 200 -18.59 17.60 -30.96
CA GLY A 200 -19.57 17.20 -29.94
C GLY A 200 -19.83 15.69 -29.85
N SER A 201 -19.13 14.87 -30.64
CA SER A 201 -19.24 13.40 -30.58
C SER A 201 -18.63 12.86 -29.28
N ARG A 202 -19.30 11.87 -28.67
CA ARG A 202 -18.81 11.17 -27.47
C ARG A 202 -18.09 9.89 -27.87
N ASN A 203 -16.79 9.84 -27.62
CA ASN A 203 -15.96 8.66 -27.85
C ASN A 203 -15.64 7.95 -26.54
N ALA A 204 -16.01 6.68 -26.43
CA ALA A 204 -15.71 5.88 -25.24
C ALA A 204 -14.19 5.62 -25.12
N ILE A 205 -13.64 5.87 -23.93
CA ILE A 205 -12.26 5.52 -23.60
C ILE A 205 -12.22 4.04 -23.22
N ASN A 206 -11.28 3.29 -23.82
CA ASN A 206 -11.09 1.88 -23.49
C ASN A 206 -10.49 1.73 -22.09
N LEU A 207 -11.26 1.18 -21.16
CA LEU A 207 -10.88 0.95 -19.76
C LEU A 207 -10.49 -0.52 -19.56
N VAL A 208 -9.20 -0.80 -19.35
CA VAL A 208 -8.73 -2.17 -19.12
C VAL A 208 -9.06 -2.60 -17.69
N LYS A 209 -9.79 -3.73 -17.57
CA LYS A 209 -10.22 -4.33 -16.29
C LYS A 209 -9.16 -5.25 -15.65
N LYS A 210 -8.30 -5.87 -16.45
CA LYS A 210 -7.29 -6.84 -15.99
C LYS A 210 -5.95 -6.17 -15.68
N GLY A 211 -5.17 -6.78 -14.80
CA GLY A 211 -3.87 -6.28 -14.36
C GLY A 211 -3.94 -5.14 -13.34
N ILE A 212 -5.07 -4.98 -12.65
CA ILE A 212 -5.28 -4.03 -11.55
C ILE A 212 -4.93 -4.63 -10.18
N ALA A 213 -5.04 -5.95 -10.05
CA ALA A 213 -4.67 -6.67 -8.84
C ALA A 213 -3.19 -7.09 -8.84
N TRP A 214 -2.62 -7.30 -7.65
CA TRP A 214 -1.26 -7.81 -7.53
C TRP A 214 -1.19 -9.28 -7.97
N TRP A 215 -0.08 -9.65 -8.60
CA TRP A 215 0.10 -11.00 -9.12
C TRP A 215 -0.09 -12.08 -8.05
N THR A 216 0.46 -11.88 -6.85
CA THR A 216 0.33 -12.81 -5.71
C THR A 216 -1.10 -12.92 -5.21
N ASP A 217 -1.85 -11.81 -5.18
CA ASP A 217 -3.26 -11.84 -4.79
C ASP A 217 -4.06 -12.68 -5.79
N LYS A 218 -3.86 -12.44 -7.10
CA LYS A 218 -4.61 -13.11 -8.17
C LYS A 218 -4.27 -14.60 -8.33
N HIS A 219 -3.01 -15.00 -8.22
CA HIS A 219 -2.58 -16.37 -8.57
C HIS A 219 -2.28 -17.28 -7.37
N VAL A 220 -2.09 -16.70 -6.18
CA VAL A 220 -1.70 -17.46 -4.98
C VAL A 220 -2.78 -17.35 -3.90
N LYS A 221 -3.20 -16.13 -3.55
CA LYS A 221 -4.04 -15.90 -2.37
C LYS A 221 -5.53 -16.16 -2.58
N PHE A 222 -6.06 -15.76 -3.73
CA PHE A 222 -7.47 -15.95 -4.08
C PHE A 222 -7.60 -17.03 -5.15
N ARG A 223 -8.53 -17.96 -4.96
CA ARG A 223 -8.77 -19.07 -5.90
C ARG A 223 -10.23 -19.48 -5.90
N ASN A 224 -10.74 -19.84 -7.07
CA ASN A 224 -12.07 -20.42 -7.17
C ASN A 224 -12.06 -21.86 -6.64
N PRO A 225 -13.12 -22.29 -5.93
CA PRO A 225 -13.26 -23.68 -5.49
C PRO A 225 -13.37 -24.62 -6.69
N GLY A 226 -12.81 -25.82 -6.58
CA GLY A 226 -13.02 -26.89 -7.56
C GLY A 226 -12.25 -26.80 -8.89
N GLY A 227 -11.41 -25.79 -9.10
CA GLY A 227 -10.57 -25.69 -10.32
C GLY A 227 -11.37 -25.35 -11.58
N ASN A 228 -10.99 -25.92 -12.74
CA ASN A 228 -11.55 -25.61 -14.08
C ASN A 228 -12.96 -26.18 -14.35
N SER A 229 -13.67 -26.68 -13.34
CA SER A 229 -15.07 -27.06 -13.47
C SER A 229 -15.99 -25.84 -13.62
N ASN A 230 -17.22 -26.03 -14.11
CA ASN A 230 -18.22 -24.97 -14.22
C ASN A 230 -18.37 -24.21 -12.87
N ILE A 231 -18.07 -22.91 -12.88
CA ILE A 231 -17.99 -22.07 -11.69
C ILE A 231 -19.32 -22.04 -10.91
N THR A 232 -20.45 -22.08 -11.60
CA THR A 232 -21.78 -22.08 -10.96
C THR A 232 -21.99 -23.34 -10.11
N LEU A 233 -21.50 -24.49 -10.58
CA LEU A 233 -21.56 -25.74 -9.81
C LEU A 233 -20.61 -25.71 -8.62
N ALA A 234 -19.47 -25.03 -8.74
CA ALA A 234 -18.50 -24.92 -7.65
C ALA A 234 -19.05 -24.13 -6.45
N PHE A 235 -19.99 -23.20 -6.68
CA PHE A 235 -20.66 -22.41 -5.64
C PHE A 235 -22.05 -22.94 -5.26
N GLN A 236 -22.42 -24.14 -5.70
CA GLN A 236 -23.71 -24.74 -5.36
C GLN A 236 -23.88 -24.89 -3.84
N GLY A 237 -25.05 -24.53 -3.33
CA GLY A 237 -25.34 -24.59 -1.89
C GLY A 237 -24.80 -23.40 -1.08
N THR A 238 -24.33 -22.34 -1.76
CA THR A 238 -23.97 -21.06 -1.13
C THR A 238 -24.93 -19.94 -1.54
N ALA A 239 -25.05 -18.94 -0.68
CA ALA A 239 -25.82 -17.73 -0.93
C ALA A 239 -24.90 -16.55 -1.29
N LYS A 240 -25.42 -15.60 -2.07
CA LYS A 240 -24.74 -14.32 -2.30
C LYS A 240 -24.72 -13.47 -1.02
N PRO A 241 -23.77 -12.54 -0.86
CA PRO A 241 -23.83 -11.56 0.22
C PRO A 241 -25.12 -10.72 0.17
N VAL A 242 -25.55 -10.25 1.34
CA VAL A 242 -26.84 -9.57 1.54
C VAL A 242 -26.98 -8.35 0.62
N ASN A 243 -25.93 -7.53 0.54
CA ASN A 243 -25.94 -6.29 -0.22
C ASN A 243 -25.58 -6.48 -1.71
N TRP A 244 -25.28 -7.70 -2.15
CA TRP A 244 -24.92 -7.95 -3.54
C TRP A 244 -26.17 -8.17 -4.38
N ARG A 245 -26.21 -7.59 -5.58
CA ARG A 245 -27.30 -7.85 -6.55
C ARG A 245 -27.12 -9.17 -7.26
N LYS A 246 -25.86 -9.53 -7.58
CA LYS A 246 -25.47 -10.74 -8.30
C LYS A 246 -24.55 -11.60 -7.42
N PRO A 247 -24.55 -12.93 -7.56
CA PRO A 247 -23.59 -13.78 -6.89
C PRO A 247 -22.16 -13.60 -7.44
N VAL A 248 -21.18 -14.13 -6.71
CA VAL A 248 -19.75 -13.94 -7.02
C VAL A 248 -19.31 -14.52 -8.37
N PHE A 249 -19.98 -15.59 -8.82
CA PHE A 249 -19.74 -16.22 -10.11
C PHE A 249 -20.42 -15.51 -11.29
N GLU A 250 -21.10 -14.39 -11.05
CA GLU A 250 -21.70 -13.53 -12.09
C GLU A 250 -21.09 -12.13 -12.12
N LEU A 251 -19.93 -11.93 -11.46
CA LEU A 251 -19.23 -10.64 -11.46
C LEU A 251 -18.68 -10.28 -12.83
N ASP A 252 -18.13 -11.27 -13.55
CA ASP A 252 -17.69 -11.09 -14.94
C ASP A 252 -17.97 -12.35 -15.78
N PRO A 253 -19.21 -12.53 -16.28
CA PRO A 253 -19.58 -13.69 -17.08
C PRO A 253 -18.84 -13.75 -18.43
N SER A 254 -18.25 -12.64 -18.88
CA SER A 254 -17.60 -12.53 -20.18
C SER A 254 -16.18 -13.07 -20.18
N ASP A 255 -15.50 -13.05 -19.02
CA ASP A 255 -14.12 -13.48 -18.89
C ASP A 255 -13.97 -14.46 -17.71
N PRO A 256 -13.87 -15.78 -17.98
CA PRO A 256 -13.68 -16.80 -16.94
C PRO A 256 -12.44 -16.59 -16.07
N GLU A 257 -11.38 -15.96 -16.60
CA GLU A 257 -10.13 -15.67 -15.89
C GLU A 257 -10.23 -14.43 -14.96
N ASN A 258 -11.40 -13.79 -14.94
CA ASN A 258 -11.71 -12.63 -14.10
C ASN A 258 -13.04 -12.79 -13.36
N ASN A 259 -13.47 -14.02 -13.08
CA ASN A 259 -14.76 -14.30 -12.46
C ASN A 259 -14.64 -15.10 -11.15
N GLY A 260 -15.62 -14.99 -10.25
CA GLY A 260 -15.56 -15.60 -8.92
C GLY A 260 -14.64 -14.86 -7.95
N PHE A 261 -13.96 -15.60 -7.07
CA PHE A 261 -13.02 -15.02 -6.09
C PHE A 261 -11.76 -14.44 -6.73
N ILE A 262 -11.44 -14.83 -7.97
CA ILE A 262 -10.30 -14.29 -8.72
C ILE A 262 -10.62 -13.01 -9.50
N ASN A 263 -11.87 -12.51 -9.43
CA ASN A 263 -12.25 -11.24 -10.04
C ASN A 263 -11.38 -10.10 -9.47
N GLU A 264 -10.72 -9.34 -10.34
CA GLU A 264 -9.73 -8.36 -9.90
C GLU A 264 -10.34 -7.16 -9.17
N ASP A 265 -11.56 -6.74 -9.52
CA ASP A 265 -12.28 -5.68 -8.78
C ASP A 265 -12.58 -6.12 -7.34
N PHE A 266 -13.02 -7.37 -7.18
CA PHE A 266 -13.22 -7.99 -5.88
C PHE A 266 -11.92 -8.09 -5.08
N ILE A 267 -10.83 -8.56 -5.68
CA ILE A 267 -9.51 -8.67 -5.02
C ILE A 267 -9.02 -7.30 -4.55
N VAL A 268 -9.11 -6.27 -5.41
CA VAL A 268 -8.70 -4.91 -5.07
C VAL A 268 -9.51 -4.38 -3.89
N TRP A 269 -10.81 -4.68 -3.83
CA TRP A 269 -11.65 -4.31 -2.70
C TRP A 269 -11.26 -5.03 -1.41
N MET A 270 -11.06 -6.35 -1.46
CA MET A 270 -10.73 -7.20 -0.30
C MET A 270 -9.42 -6.83 0.40
N ARG A 271 -8.53 -6.10 -0.28
CA ARG A 271 -7.36 -5.48 0.34
C ARG A 271 -7.76 -4.25 1.17
N THR A 272 -7.93 -4.42 2.48
CA THR A 272 -8.34 -3.34 3.39
C THR A 272 -7.38 -2.14 3.37
N ALA A 273 -7.92 -0.93 3.24
CA ALA A 273 -7.17 0.31 3.37
C ALA A 273 -6.82 0.60 4.85
N ALA A 274 -5.67 1.23 5.07
CA ALA A 274 -5.18 1.58 6.41
C ALA A 274 -5.82 2.88 6.98
N LEU A 275 -6.36 3.73 6.10
CA LEU A 275 -6.91 5.05 6.43
C LEU A 275 -8.39 5.12 5.99
N PRO A 276 -9.21 5.97 6.63
CA PRO A 276 -10.64 6.15 6.28
C PRO A 276 -10.85 6.84 4.94
N THR A 277 -9.84 7.56 4.47
CA THR A 277 -9.80 8.21 3.18
C THR A 277 -8.77 7.48 2.33
N PHE A 278 -9.23 6.77 1.30
CA PHE A 278 -8.40 5.94 0.46
C PHE A 278 -8.81 6.01 -1.00
N ARG A 279 -7.96 5.45 -1.85
CA ARG A 279 -8.24 5.24 -3.28
C ARG A 279 -7.90 3.80 -3.65
N LYS A 280 -8.65 3.22 -4.57
CA LYS A 280 -8.45 1.86 -5.08
C LYS A 280 -8.44 1.89 -6.60
N LEU A 281 -7.56 1.10 -7.20
CA LEU A 281 -7.41 1.06 -8.64
C LEU A 281 -8.67 0.45 -9.25
N TYR A 282 -9.28 1.18 -10.17
CA TYR A 282 -10.47 0.73 -10.88
C TYR A 282 -10.07 0.20 -12.25
N ARG A 283 -9.43 1.03 -13.08
CA ARG A 283 -9.09 0.66 -14.47
C ARG A 283 -7.75 1.24 -14.88
N ILE A 284 -7.15 0.64 -15.90
CA ILE A 284 -5.93 1.13 -16.55
C ILE A 284 -6.27 1.60 -17.96
N ILE A 285 -5.81 2.79 -18.31
CA ILE A 285 -5.89 3.34 -19.65
C ILE A 285 -4.48 3.25 -20.22
N GLN A 286 -4.27 2.25 -21.07
CA GLN A 286 -2.95 1.97 -21.63
C GLN A 286 -2.60 2.99 -22.71
N LYS A 287 -1.34 3.43 -22.70
CA LYS A 287 -0.78 4.24 -23.77
C LYS A 287 -0.80 3.44 -25.07
N LYS A 288 -1.42 4.01 -26.10
CA LYS A 288 -1.38 3.45 -27.46
C LYS A 288 -0.01 3.74 -28.08
N SER A 289 0.40 2.91 -29.04
CA SER A 289 1.68 3.08 -29.77
C SER A 289 1.75 4.34 -30.63
N SER A 290 0.66 5.10 -30.76
CA SER A 290 0.62 6.36 -31.48
C SER A 290 1.39 7.46 -30.75
N THR A 291 1.76 8.52 -31.49
CA THR A 291 2.38 9.74 -30.95
C THR A 291 1.40 10.63 -30.16
N THR A 292 0.13 10.25 -30.11
CA THR A 292 -0.91 10.98 -29.37
C THR A 292 -0.81 10.70 -27.87
N PRO A 293 -1.09 11.69 -27.00
CA PRO A 293 -1.21 11.44 -25.58
C PRO A 293 -2.30 10.41 -25.29
N THR A 294 -2.17 9.70 -24.18
CA THR A 294 -3.15 8.70 -23.73
C THR A 294 -4.51 9.34 -23.48
N LEU A 295 -4.51 10.49 -22.79
CA LEU A 295 -5.67 11.36 -22.65
C LEU A 295 -5.26 12.77 -23.10
N PRO A 296 -5.74 13.26 -24.26
CA PRO A 296 -5.50 14.65 -24.68
C PRO A 296 -6.18 15.65 -23.74
N SER A 297 -5.69 16.89 -23.73
CA SER A 297 -6.39 18.01 -23.12
C SER A 297 -7.71 18.24 -23.86
N GLY A 298 -8.81 18.38 -23.13
CA GLY A 298 -10.13 18.47 -23.75
C GLY A 298 -11.26 18.23 -22.76
N LYS A 299 -12.48 18.19 -23.29
CA LYS A 299 -13.69 17.94 -22.51
C LYS A 299 -13.95 16.44 -22.41
N TYR A 300 -14.34 16.01 -21.23
CA TYR A 300 -14.67 14.62 -20.92
C TYR A 300 -15.99 14.58 -20.17
N THR A 301 -16.69 13.45 -20.32
CA THR A 301 -17.86 13.12 -19.52
C THR A 301 -17.56 11.83 -18.78
N LEU A 302 -17.75 11.86 -17.46
CA LEU A 302 -17.83 10.66 -16.63
C LEU A 302 -19.30 10.27 -16.50
N GLU A 303 -19.65 9.08 -16.99
CA GLU A 303 -20.95 8.47 -16.76
C GLU A 303 -20.86 7.52 -15.57
N ILE A 304 -21.74 7.70 -14.59
CA ILE A 304 -21.76 6.94 -13.34
C ILE A 304 -23.07 6.20 -13.23
N THR A 305 -23.01 4.89 -13.09
CA THR A 305 -24.11 4.11 -12.54
C THR A 305 -23.99 4.10 -11.02
N TYR A 306 -24.86 4.87 -10.35
CA TYR A 306 -24.79 5.17 -8.92
C TYR A 306 -25.51 4.09 -8.10
N ASN A 307 -24.75 3.16 -7.51
CA ASN A 307 -25.24 2.04 -6.71
C ASN A 307 -24.70 2.01 -5.27
N TYR A 308 -23.63 2.74 -4.98
CA TYR A 308 -22.94 2.70 -3.68
C TYR A 308 -23.31 3.92 -2.82
N PRO A 309 -24.16 3.74 -1.79
CA PRO A 309 -24.60 4.86 -0.94
C PRO A 309 -23.52 5.25 0.06
N VAL A 310 -23.23 6.55 0.16
CA VAL A 310 -22.26 7.08 1.13
C VAL A 310 -22.79 8.17 2.04
N LEU A 311 -23.93 8.79 1.67
CA LEU A 311 -24.48 9.93 2.42
C LEU A 311 -24.96 9.56 3.82
N SER A 312 -25.37 8.30 4.04
CA SER A 312 -25.84 7.84 5.35
C SER A 312 -24.77 7.86 6.45
N PHE A 313 -23.49 7.99 6.07
CA PHE A 313 -22.36 8.10 6.99
C PHE A 313 -21.45 9.28 6.64
N ASP A 314 -21.99 10.31 5.99
CA ASP A 314 -21.24 11.51 5.57
C ASP A 314 -19.98 11.19 4.74
N GLY A 315 -20.02 10.11 3.96
CA GLY A 315 -18.93 9.73 3.07
C GLY A 315 -18.95 10.52 1.77
N ARG A 316 -17.79 10.60 1.11
CA ARG A 316 -17.66 11.18 -0.24
C ARG A 316 -17.07 10.17 -1.21
N LYS A 317 -17.51 10.25 -2.47
CA LYS A 317 -17.04 9.46 -3.60
C LYS A 317 -16.40 10.37 -4.63
N ARG A 318 -15.27 9.91 -5.14
CA ARG A 318 -14.51 10.63 -6.17
C ARG A 318 -13.90 9.68 -7.17
N MET A 319 -13.68 10.19 -8.37
CA MET A 319 -12.92 9.52 -9.41
C MET A 319 -11.61 10.28 -9.57
N ILE A 320 -10.49 9.56 -9.61
CA ILE A 320 -9.15 10.13 -9.71
C ILE A 320 -8.47 9.52 -10.94
N LEU A 321 -7.98 10.37 -11.84
CA LEU A 321 -7.08 9.99 -12.93
C LEU A 321 -5.67 10.42 -12.55
N SER A 322 -4.70 9.50 -12.58
CA SER A 322 -3.32 9.81 -12.20
C SER A 322 -2.33 9.08 -13.09
N THR A 323 -1.25 9.75 -13.47
CA THR A 323 -0.05 9.07 -13.96
C THR A 323 0.78 8.54 -12.79
N ILE A 324 1.70 7.62 -13.05
CA ILE A 324 2.62 7.14 -12.01
C ILE A 324 4.07 7.40 -12.43
N SER A 325 4.90 7.58 -11.42
CA SER A 325 6.35 7.51 -11.53
C SER A 325 6.86 6.17 -10.99
N TRP A 326 8.17 5.95 -11.04
CA TRP A 326 8.82 4.78 -10.42
C TRP A 326 8.59 4.70 -8.90
N MET A 327 8.27 5.83 -8.25
CA MET A 327 7.97 5.91 -6.81
C MET A 327 6.46 5.79 -6.51
N GLY A 328 5.63 5.61 -7.53
CA GLY A 328 4.17 5.56 -7.42
C GLY A 328 3.50 6.88 -7.80
N GLY A 329 2.37 7.17 -7.16
CA GLY A 329 1.54 8.35 -7.44
C GLY A 329 2.07 9.65 -6.82
N LYS A 330 1.30 10.74 -7.00
CA LYS A 330 1.65 12.07 -6.50
C LYS A 330 1.67 12.11 -4.97
N ASN A 331 2.86 12.25 -4.39
CA ASN A 331 3.05 12.47 -2.96
C ASN A 331 4.38 13.22 -2.69
N PRO A 332 4.35 14.55 -2.52
CA PRO A 332 5.57 15.34 -2.32
C PRO A 332 6.15 15.21 -0.90
N PHE A 333 5.44 14.55 0.04
CA PHE A 333 5.84 14.48 1.45
C PHE A 333 7.25 13.91 1.64
N LEU A 334 7.59 12.83 0.92
CA LEU A 334 8.90 12.21 1.05
C LEU A 334 10.01 13.17 0.62
N GLY A 335 9.85 13.88 -0.50
CA GLY A 335 10.79 14.90 -0.95
C GLY A 335 10.95 16.04 0.07
N ILE A 336 9.84 16.56 0.59
CA ILE A 336 9.83 17.60 1.62
C ILE A 336 10.53 17.11 2.90
N ALA A 337 10.28 15.88 3.34
CA ALA A 337 10.90 15.30 4.53
C ALA A 337 12.43 15.21 4.37
N TYR A 338 12.93 14.72 3.23
CA TYR A 338 14.37 14.65 2.95
C TYR A 338 15.02 16.03 2.92
N ILE A 339 14.40 17.02 2.26
CA ILE A 339 14.91 18.39 2.23
C ILE A 339 14.94 18.98 3.65
N THR A 340 13.88 18.78 4.44
CA THR A 340 13.76 19.32 5.79
C THR A 340 14.80 18.72 6.73
N VAL A 341 14.89 17.38 6.79
CA VAL A 341 15.87 16.69 7.63
C VAL A 341 17.30 17.01 7.18
N GLY A 342 17.56 17.01 5.87
CA GLY A 342 18.87 17.37 5.32
C GLY A 342 19.28 18.81 5.67
N SER A 343 18.35 19.76 5.59
CA SER A 343 18.60 21.17 5.94
C SER A 343 18.85 21.34 7.44
N ILE A 344 18.07 20.66 8.29
CA ILE A 344 18.29 20.67 9.75
C ILE A 344 19.65 20.06 10.10
N CYS A 345 20.01 18.92 9.51
CA CYS A 345 21.32 18.29 9.72
C CYS A 345 22.47 19.19 9.29
N PHE A 346 22.36 19.85 8.13
CA PHE A 346 23.37 20.77 7.66
C PHE A 346 23.50 21.99 8.58
N PHE A 347 22.38 22.59 8.98
CA PHE A 347 22.36 23.73 9.91
C PHE A 347 22.98 23.36 11.27
N LEU A 348 22.60 22.22 11.85
CA LEU A 348 23.21 21.72 13.08
C LEU A 348 24.71 21.46 12.92
N GLY A 349 25.13 20.94 11.76
CA GLY A 349 26.55 20.79 11.42
C GLY A 349 27.30 22.12 11.47
N VAL A 350 26.74 23.19 10.90
CA VAL A 350 27.32 24.55 10.95
C VAL A 350 27.39 25.08 12.39
N VAL A 351 26.31 24.95 13.16
CA VAL A 351 26.27 25.41 14.56
C VAL A 351 27.31 24.67 15.41
N LEU A 352 27.38 23.34 15.28
CA LEU A 352 28.37 22.52 15.99
C LEU A 352 29.81 22.84 15.55
N LEU A 353 30.03 23.21 14.29
CA LEU A 353 31.34 23.67 13.80
C LEU A 353 31.77 24.99 14.44
N ILE A 354 30.85 25.95 14.55
CA ILE A 354 31.10 27.22 15.23
C ILE A 354 31.40 26.99 16.72
N ILE A 355 30.59 26.15 17.39
CA ILE A 355 30.79 25.80 18.80
C ILE A 355 32.14 25.10 18.99
N HIS A 356 32.44 24.10 18.17
CA HIS A 356 33.71 23.38 18.21
C HIS A 356 34.88 24.35 18.13
N HIS A 357 34.92 25.19 17.08
CA HIS A 357 36.00 26.15 16.89
C HIS A 357 36.14 27.16 18.07
N LYS A 358 35.02 27.55 18.69
CA LYS A 358 35.02 28.47 19.84
C LYS A 358 35.56 27.83 21.13
N TYR A 359 35.35 26.53 21.34
CA TYR A 359 35.76 25.83 22.57
C TYR A 359 37.05 25.03 22.43
N ASP A 360 37.47 24.67 21.21
CA ASP A 360 38.75 24.01 20.94
C ASP A 360 39.94 24.91 21.32
N THR A 361 39.79 26.23 21.10
CA THR A 361 40.78 27.24 21.49
C THR A 361 40.96 27.40 23.00
N ARG A 362 40.01 26.91 23.82
CA ARG A 362 40.05 27.07 25.29
C ARG A 362 40.92 26.02 25.97
N ASN A 363 41.13 24.85 25.35
CA ASN A 363 41.97 23.79 25.91
C ASN A 363 43.47 24.01 25.64
N ASN A 364 43.84 24.73 24.59
CA ASN A 364 45.25 25.06 24.30
C ASN A 364 45.81 26.21 25.16
N SER A 365 44.99 26.86 25.99
CA SER A 365 45.43 27.93 26.91
C SER A 365 45.63 27.46 28.36
N ALA A 366 45.39 26.18 28.64
CA ALA A 366 45.75 25.56 29.90
C ALA A 366 47.13 24.90 29.77
N ASP A 367 48.17 25.73 29.58
CA ASP A 367 49.54 25.29 29.81
C ASP A 367 49.64 24.79 31.25
N ILE A 368 49.95 23.50 31.39
CA ILE A 368 50.31 22.87 32.66
C ILE A 368 51.69 23.43 33.03
N PRO A 369 51.84 24.19 34.13
CA PRO A 369 53.18 24.53 34.61
C PRO A 369 53.85 23.24 35.10
N ASN A 370 55.08 23.04 34.61
CA ASN A 370 55.96 21.89 34.90
C ASN A 370 55.97 21.43 36.36
#